data_AF-A0AAU0HLJ4-F1
#
_entry.id   AF-A0AAU0HLJ4-F1
#
_cell.length_a   1.000
_cell.length_b   1.000
_cell.length_c   1.000
_cell.angle_alpha   90.00
_cell.angle_beta   90.00
_cell.angle_gamma   90.00
#
_symmetry.space_group_name_H-M   'P 1'
#
loop_
_entity.id
_entity.type
_entity.pdbx_description
1 polymer ?
#
loop_
_entity_poly.entity_id
_entity_poly.type
_entity_poly.pdbx_seq_one_letter_code
_entity_poly.pdbx_strand_id
1 'polypeptide(L)'
;MARSARTARRKAMREVPRSIAGLRARLAATPLPGAEAARADRARRMLDAWLGTAERHGVPYRDAVRAMATGEVARQVAGALLAETMRDPPPIVTEAACAAGCAFCCILDGPDGGTITEAEARALHSALAPLAGHPDGRDWHPQACPALDPETRTCRAYDARPLLCRSFLSRDADACRVNAEGGAAEGAGLLGAHLDYLAIHALSRETLVGLVKVSTFALREIAAASVEGASCDTALARARHTPRVLDDTRRGTARAASAASRPRRAGRDAASGPEGENRN
;
A
#
# COMPACT_ATOMS: atom_id res chain seq x y z
N MET A 1 4.13 -33.48 -23.47
CA MET A 1 3.66 -33.56 -22.06
C MET A 1 3.11 -32.25 -21.45
N ALA A 2 2.89 -31.16 -22.21
CA ALA A 2 2.41 -29.86 -21.66
C ALA A 2 0.87 -29.70 -21.50
N ARG A 3 0.05 -30.66 -21.95
CA ARG A 3 -1.43 -30.62 -21.83
C ARG A 3 -1.94 -30.81 -20.39
N SER A 4 -1.12 -31.38 -19.49
CA SER A 4 -1.51 -31.68 -18.10
C SER A 4 -1.61 -30.43 -17.21
N ALA A 5 -0.58 -29.57 -17.22
CA ALA A 5 -0.53 -28.38 -16.36
C ALA A 5 -1.64 -27.35 -16.68
N ARG A 6 -1.92 -27.13 -17.97
CA ARG A 6 -2.99 -26.21 -18.40
C ARG A 6 -4.38 -26.71 -18.00
N THR A 7 -4.60 -28.02 -18.06
CA THR A 7 -5.86 -28.66 -17.67
C THR A 7 -6.06 -28.61 -16.15
N ALA A 8 -5.02 -28.94 -15.38
CA ALA A 8 -5.02 -28.81 -13.92
C ALA A 8 -5.29 -27.37 -13.46
N ARG A 9 -4.66 -26.38 -14.12
CA ARG A 9 -4.91 -24.96 -13.85
C ARG A 9 -6.35 -24.56 -14.12
N ARG A 10 -6.93 -24.98 -15.25
CA ARG A 10 -8.34 -24.71 -15.57
C ARG A 10 -9.30 -25.38 -14.58
N LYS A 11 -8.99 -26.60 -14.14
CA LYS A 11 -9.77 -27.31 -13.12
C LYS A 11 -9.75 -26.56 -11.78
N ALA A 12 -8.56 -26.22 -11.28
CA ALA A 12 -8.38 -25.50 -10.01
C ALA A 12 -9.07 -24.12 -10.00
N MET A 13 -9.14 -23.45 -11.14
CA MET A 13 -9.86 -22.17 -11.28
C MET A 13 -11.39 -22.32 -11.36
N ARG A 14 -11.90 -23.50 -11.73
CA ARG A 14 -13.34 -23.78 -11.85
C ARG A 14 -13.93 -24.34 -10.55
N GLU A 15 -13.16 -25.12 -9.83
CA GLU A 15 -13.60 -25.69 -8.56
C GLU A 15 -13.66 -24.61 -7.48
N VAL A 16 -14.80 -24.58 -6.77
CA VAL A 16 -14.99 -23.73 -5.60
C VAL A 16 -14.19 -24.36 -4.45
N PRO A 17 -13.12 -23.72 -3.94
CA PRO A 17 -12.35 -24.26 -2.82
C PRO A 17 -13.26 -24.44 -1.60
N ARG A 18 -13.12 -25.56 -0.89
CA ARG A 18 -13.86 -25.84 0.36
C ARG A 18 -12.95 -26.11 1.57
N SER A 19 -11.64 -25.93 1.39
CA SER A 19 -10.60 -26.16 2.39
C SER A 19 -9.41 -25.24 2.14
N ILE A 20 -8.50 -25.13 3.12
CA ILE A 20 -7.27 -24.36 2.96
C ILE A 20 -6.38 -24.99 1.88
N ALA A 21 -6.19 -26.31 1.87
CA ALA A 21 -5.53 -27.02 0.77
C ALA A 21 -6.13 -26.67 -0.61
N GLY A 22 -7.46 -26.57 -0.72
CA GLY A 22 -8.13 -26.14 -1.95
C GLY A 22 -7.80 -24.69 -2.36
N LEU A 23 -7.71 -23.77 -1.39
CA LEU A 23 -7.28 -22.39 -1.65
C LEU A 23 -5.84 -22.33 -2.14
N ARG A 24 -4.94 -23.11 -1.54
CA ARG A 24 -3.53 -23.19 -1.93
C ARG A 24 -3.37 -23.71 -3.36
N ALA A 25 -4.11 -24.77 -3.72
CA ALA A 25 -4.12 -25.28 -5.09
C ALA A 25 -4.64 -24.25 -6.09
N ARG A 26 -5.68 -23.48 -5.73
CA ARG A 26 -6.19 -22.40 -6.56
C ARG A 26 -5.22 -21.22 -6.67
N LEU A 27 -4.59 -20.82 -5.57
CA LEU A 27 -3.56 -19.78 -5.53
C LEU A 27 -2.39 -20.11 -6.46
N ALA A 28 -1.93 -21.37 -6.45
CA ALA A 28 -0.89 -21.86 -7.35
C ALA A 28 -1.25 -21.66 -8.85
N ALA A 29 -2.53 -21.77 -9.18
CA ALA A 29 -3.07 -21.59 -10.53
C ALA A 29 -3.39 -20.11 -10.88
N THR A 30 -3.43 -19.22 -9.89
CA THR A 30 -3.96 -17.87 -10.02
C THR A 30 -2.95 -16.92 -10.68
N PRO A 31 -3.28 -16.31 -11.85
CA PRO A 31 -2.46 -15.27 -12.44
C PRO A 31 -2.55 -13.97 -11.64
N LEU A 32 -1.51 -13.12 -11.77
CA LEU A 32 -1.56 -11.73 -11.33
C LEU A 32 -1.28 -10.81 -12.54
N PRO A 33 -2.31 -10.45 -13.32
CA PRO A 33 -2.11 -9.71 -14.57
C PRO A 33 -1.39 -8.37 -14.36
N GLY A 34 -0.41 -8.06 -15.20
CA GLY A 34 0.33 -6.79 -15.16
C GLY A 34 1.25 -6.60 -13.96
N ALA A 35 1.56 -7.67 -13.22
CA ALA A 35 2.63 -7.66 -12.22
C ALA A 35 3.94 -8.17 -12.84
N GLU A 36 5.06 -7.63 -12.36
CA GLU A 36 6.39 -8.20 -12.62
C GLU A 36 6.44 -9.65 -12.11
N ALA A 37 6.98 -10.57 -12.91
CA ALA A 37 6.96 -12.01 -12.61
C ALA A 37 7.58 -12.32 -11.25
N ALA A 38 8.76 -11.75 -10.95
CA ALA A 38 9.44 -11.96 -9.68
C ALA A 38 8.60 -11.53 -8.47
N ARG A 39 7.92 -10.38 -8.57
CA ARG A 39 7.03 -9.87 -7.51
C ARG A 39 5.77 -10.73 -7.35
N ALA A 40 5.15 -11.13 -8.47
CA ALA A 40 4.00 -12.02 -8.44
C ALA A 40 4.32 -13.37 -7.80
N ASP A 41 5.47 -13.95 -8.13
CA ASP A 41 5.92 -15.22 -7.57
C ASP A 41 6.27 -15.11 -6.10
N ARG A 42 6.94 -14.02 -5.69
CA ARG A 42 7.22 -13.74 -4.28
C ARG A 42 5.93 -13.60 -3.48
N ALA A 43 4.97 -12.79 -3.94
CA ALA A 43 3.68 -12.60 -3.28
C ALA A 43 2.91 -13.92 -3.15
N ARG A 44 2.93 -14.76 -4.19
CA ARG A 44 2.32 -16.09 -4.17
C ARG A 44 2.95 -17.01 -3.12
N ARG A 45 4.29 -17.06 -3.04
CA ARG A 45 4.98 -17.87 -2.04
C ARG A 45 4.66 -17.43 -0.62
N MET A 46 4.60 -16.12 -0.36
CA MET A 46 4.27 -15.60 0.96
C MET A 46 2.82 -15.90 1.37
N LEU A 47 1.89 -15.76 0.44
CA LEU A 47 0.48 -16.10 0.68
C LEU A 47 0.28 -17.62 0.86
N ASP A 48 1.00 -18.46 0.11
CA ASP A 48 0.98 -19.93 0.31
C ASP A 48 1.57 -20.31 1.68
N ALA A 49 2.68 -19.69 2.07
CA ALA A 49 3.29 -19.93 3.38
C ALA A 49 2.35 -19.53 4.53
N TRP A 50 1.66 -18.40 4.40
CA TRP A 50 0.64 -17.98 5.37
C TRP A 50 -0.51 -19.01 5.44
N LEU A 51 -1.04 -19.45 4.29
CA LEU A 51 -2.09 -20.47 4.25
C LEU A 51 -1.63 -21.82 4.84
N GLY A 52 -0.41 -22.27 4.54
CA GLY A 52 0.15 -23.48 5.12
C GLY A 52 0.35 -23.38 6.64
N THR A 53 0.66 -22.19 7.14
CA THR A 53 0.73 -21.90 8.59
C THR A 53 -0.68 -21.93 9.19
N ALA A 54 -1.65 -21.26 8.58
CA ALA A 54 -3.04 -21.27 9.01
C ALA A 54 -3.62 -22.70 9.09
N GLU A 55 -3.32 -23.54 8.08
CA GLU A 55 -3.70 -24.95 8.04
C GLU A 55 -3.08 -25.75 9.21
N ARG A 56 -1.77 -25.58 9.44
CA ARG A 56 -1.05 -26.25 10.54
C ARG A 56 -1.59 -25.86 11.92
N HIS A 57 -2.00 -24.61 12.09
CA HIS A 57 -2.56 -24.10 13.34
C HIS A 57 -4.07 -24.31 13.46
N GLY A 58 -4.70 -25.04 12.54
CA GLY A 58 -6.13 -25.37 12.62
C GLY A 58 -7.06 -24.16 12.44
N VAL A 59 -6.59 -23.10 11.77
CA VAL A 59 -7.43 -21.93 11.46
C VAL A 59 -8.64 -22.40 10.62
N PRO A 60 -9.88 -22.08 11.01
CA PRO A 60 -11.05 -22.46 10.23
C PRO A 60 -10.99 -21.90 8.80
N TYR A 61 -11.41 -22.69 7.81
CA TYR A 61 -11.42 -22.28 6.40
C TYR A 61 -12.11 -20.92 6.17
N ARG A 62 -13.24 -20.67 6.86
CA ARG A 62 -13.99 -19.41 6.74
C ARG A 62 -13.18 -18.21 7.24
N ASP A 63 -12.38 -18.40 8.28
CA ASP A 63 -11.55 -17.34 8.85
C ASP A 63 -10.35 -17.04 7.96
N ALA A 64 -9.75 -18.07 7.34
CA ALA A 64 -8.72 -17.89 6.32
C ALA A 64 -9.25 -17.10 5.10
N VAL A 65 -10.44 -17.44 4.60
CA VAL A 65 -11.10 -16.69 3.52
C VAL A 65 -11.38 -15.24 3.95
N ARG A 66 -11.89 -15.02 5.17
CA ARG A 66 -12.16 -13.68 5.69
C ARG A 66 -10.88 -12.85 5.83
N ALA A 67 -9.80 -13.42 6.35
CA ALA A 67 -8.52 -12.72 6.50
C ALA A 67 -7.95 -12.31 5.14
N MET A 68 -8.04 -13.18 4.14
CA MET A 68 -7.65 -12.86 2.76
C MET A 68 -8.56 -11.78 2.16
N ALA A 69 -9.87 -11.86 2.36
CA ALA A 69 -10.84 -10.94 1.75
C ALA A 69 -10.76 -9.52 2.34
N THR A 70 -10.52 -9.41 3.63
CA THR A 70 -10.37 -8.14 4.35
C THR A 70 -8.99 -7.50 4.16
N GLY A 71 -8.03 -8.26 3.62
CA GLY A 71 -6.64 -7.82 3.46
C GLY A 71 -5.78 -7.94 4.73
N GLU A 72 -6.30 -8.58 5.78
CA GLU A 72 -5.54 -8.85 7.00
C GLU A 72 -4.27 -9.66 6.73
N VAL A 73 -4.33 -10.63 5.80
CA VAL A 73 -3.14 -11.39 5.39
C VAL A 73 -2.08 -10.50 4.75
N ALA A 74 -2.48 -9.58 3.88
CA ALA A 74 -1.55 -8.64 3.25
C ALA A 74 -0.90 -7.74 4.30
N ARG A 75 -1.68 -7.24 5.26
CA ARG A 75 -1.20 -6.43 6.39
C ARG A 75 -0.20 -7.18 7.26
N GLN A 76 -0.51 -8.41 7.67
CA GLN A 76 0.37 -9.24 8.51
C GLN A 76 1.69 -9.57 7.81
N VAL A 77 1.61 -10.12 6.59
CA VAL A 77 2.79 -10.55 5.84
C VAL A 77 3.70 -9.37 5.53
N ALA A 78 3.16 -8.27 5.00
CA ALA A 78 3.97 -7.13 4.65
C ALA A 78 4.47 -6.34 5.88
N GLY A 79 3.71 -6.35 6.99
CA GLY A 79 4.18 -5.85 8.28
C GLY A 79 5.39 -6.64 8.80
N ALA A 80 5.38 -7.97 8.67
CA ALA A 80 6.53 -8.80 9.02
C ALA A 80 7.75 -8.52 8.13
N LEU A 81 7.56 -8.32 6.82
CA LEU A 81 8.65 -7.91 5.92
C LEU A 81 9.23 -6.55 6.29
N LEU A 82 8.36 -5.59 6.63
CA LEU A 82 8.80 -4.28 7.07
C LEU A 82 9.60 -4.38 8.37
N ALA A 83 9.11 -5.14 9.35
CA ALA A 83 9.82 -5.38 10.61
C ALA A 83 11.19 -6.04 10.38
N GLU A 84 11.29 -7.01 9.48
CA GLU A 84 12.58 -7.59 9.08
C GLU A 84 13.51 -6.54 8.47
N THR A 85 12.99 -5.71 7.55
CA THR A 85 13.75 -4.62 6.92
C THR A 85 14.28 -3.64 7.97
N MET A 86 13.56 -3.40 9.07
CA MET A 86 14.01 -2.50 10.14
C MET A 86 15.10 -3.09 11.03
N ARG A 87 15.39 -4.40 10.97
CA ARG A 87 16.50 -5.00 11.73
C ARG A 87 17.87 -4.64 11.16
N ASP A 88 17.94 -4.50 9.85
CA ASP A 88 19.09 -4.00 9.10
C ASP A 88 18.60 -2.90 8.13
N PRO A 89 18.33 -1.70 8.66
CA PRO A 89 17.64 -0.65 7.92
C PRO A 89 18.47 -0.16 6.73
N PRO A 90 17.92 -0.13 5.51
CA PRO A 90 18.63 0.41 4.35
C PRO A 90 18.85 1.93 4.48
N PRO A 91 19.75 2.53 3.68
CA PRO A 91 20.06 3.97 3.74
C PRO A 91 18.84 4.90 3.68
N ILE A 92 17.83 4.56 2.88
CA ILE A 92 16.57 5.34 2.80
C ILE A 92 15.83 5.46 4.14
N VAL A 93 16.07 4.52 5.07
CA VAL A 93 15.50 4.53 6.43
C VAL A 93 16.43 5.25 7.38
N THR A 94 17.73 4.93 7.37
CA THR A 94 18.70 5.52 8.32
C THR A 94 18.99 6.99 8.05
N GLU A 95 18.86 7.42 6.79
CA GLU A 95 19.09 8.80 6.34
C GLU A 95 17.77 9.56 6.12
N ALA A 96 16.63 9.00 6.55
CA ALA A 96 15.33 9.62 6.33
C ALA A 96 15.27 11.00 7.02
N ALA A 97 14.80 12.01 6.29
CA ALA A 97 14.49 13.34 6.85
C ALA A 97 13.17 13.35 7.64
N CYS A 98 12.53 12.18 7.82
CA CYS A 98 11.29 12.02 8.55
C CYS A 98 11.51 12.23 10.05
N ALA A 99 10.88 13.25 10.62
CA ALA A 99 10.90 13.55 12.05
C ALA A 99 9.46 13.77 12.58
N ALA A 100 9.29 13.71 13.91
CA ALA A 100 8.03 14.09 14.53
C ALA A 100 7.64 15.53 14.16
N GLY A 101 6.38 15.75 13.82
CA GLY A 101 5.87 17.05 13.33
C GLY A 101 6.11 17.33 11.83
N CYS A 102 6.88 16.49 11.13
CA CYS A 102 6.93 16.53 9.67
C CYS A 102 5.67 15.86 9.08
N ALA A 103 4.83 16.66 8.39
CA ALA A 103 3.50 16.23 7.95
C ALA A 103 3.25 16.38 6.44
N PHE A 104 4.28 16.65 5.63
CA PHE A 104 4.10 16.81 4.18
C PHE A 104 3.56 15.55 3.49
N CYS A 105 3.98 14.35 3.94
CA CYS A 105 3.40 13.09 3.45
C CYS A 105 1.93 12.87 3.83
N CYS A 106 1.41 13.67 4.76
CA CYS A 106 0.02 13.64 5.19
C CYS A 106 -0.81 14.70 4.47
N ILE A 107 -0.23 15.51 3.59
CA ILE A 107 -0.98 16.27 2.58
C ILE A 107 -1.30 15.27 1.47
N LEU A 108 -2.55 14.79 1.49
CA LEU A 108 -2.94 13.62 0.72
C LEU A 108 -3.29 14.03 -0.72
N ASP A 109 -2.38 13.86 -1.66
CA ASP A 109 -2.67 14.15 -3.06
C ASP A 109 -3.76 13.23 -3.62
N GLY A 110 -4.66 13.81 -4.41
CA GLY A 110 -5.77 13.10 -5.05
C GLY A 110 -6.95 12.77 -4.12
N PRO A 111 -8.03 12.21 -4.68
CA PRO A 111 -9.28 11.99 -3.97
C PRO A 111 -9.18 10.90 -2.90
N ASP A 112 -8.34 9.89 -3.11
CA ASP A 112 -8.31 8.70 -2.24
C ASP A 112 -7.37 8.87 -1.05
N GLY A 113 -6.34 9.70 -1.20
CA GLY A 113 -5.26 9.87 -0.22
C GLY A 113 -4.47 8.60 0.12
N GLY A 114 -4.63 7.56 -0.70
CA GLY A 114 -4.01 6.25 -0.52
C GLY A 114 -5.02 5.11 -0.54
N THR A 115 -4.60 4.00 -1.15
CA THR A 115 -5.40 2.77 -1.21
C THR A 115 -5.07 1.88 -0.02
N ILE A 116 -6.08 1.57 0.80
CA ILE A 116 -5.96 0.70 1.98
C ILE A 116 -6.92 -0.49 1.91
N THR A 117 -6.65 -1.51 2.73
CA THR A 117 -7.49 -2.72 2.87
C THR A 117 -8.64 -2.50 3.85
N GLU A 118 -9.60 -3.42 3.91
CA GLU A 118 -10.69 -3.34 4.90
C GLU A 118 -10.14 -3.42 6.33
N ALA A 119 -9.16 -4.31 6.57
CA ALA A 119 -8.53 -4.46 7.87
C ALA A 119 -7.88 -3.15 8.36
N GLU A 120 -7.16 -2.45 7.47
CA GLU A 120 -6.58 -1.14 7.79
C GLU A 120 -7.63 -0.05 7.94
N ALA A 121 -8.67 -0.05 7.10
CA ALA A 121 -9.76 0.92 7.19
C ALA A 121 -10.50 0.82 8.53
N ARG A 122 -10.81 -0.40 8.99
CA ARG A 122 -11.43 -0.66 10.29
C ARG A 122 -10.52 -0.26 11.45
N ALA A 123 -9.24 -0.59 11.37
CA ALA A 123 -8.27 -0.21 12.41
C ALA A 123 -8.12 1.31 12.51
N LEU A 124 -8.01 2.01 11.37
CA LEU A 124 -7.93 3.46 11.31
C LEU A 124 -9.20 4.12 11.84
N HIS A 125 -10.38 3.62 11.45
CA HIS A 125 -11.66 4.12 11.96
C HIS A 125 -11.76 3.98 13.47
N SER A 126 -11.47 2.78 13.98
CA SER A 126 -11.47 2.50 15.42
C SER A 126 -10.54 3.42 16.21
N ALA A 127 -9.37 3.75 15.66
CA ALA A 127 -8.40 4.63 16.31
C ALA A 127 -8.83 6.11 16.29
N LEU A 128 -9.58 6.55 15.28
CA LEU A 128 -9.99 7.94 15.10
C LEU A 128 -11.38 8.25 15.65
N ALA A 129 -12.24 7.26 15.81
CA ALA A 129 -13.60 7.43 16.32
C ALA A 129 -13.68 8.20 17.67
N PRO A 130 -12.75 8.02 18.63
CA PRO A 130 -12.74 8.81 19.86
C PRO A 130 -12.51 10.32 19.66
N LEU A 131 -12.01 10.74 18.49
CA LEU A 131 -11.71 12.12 18.15
C LEU A 131 -12.84 12.81 17.39
N ALA A 132 -14.03 12.19 17.34
CA ALA A 132 -15.18 12.76 16.64
C ALA A 132 -15.46 14.20 17.10
N GLY A 133 -15.65 15.11 16.14
CA GLY A 133 -15.92 16.53 16.38
C GLY A 133 -14.74 17.39 16.83
N HIS A 134 -13.55 16.81 17.03
CA HIS A 134 -12.35 17.59 17.35
C HIS A 134 -11.74 18.23 16.08
N PRO A 135 -11.04 19.37 16.21
CA PRO A 135 -10.18 19.90 15.16
C PRO A 135 -9.28 18.84 14.55
N ASP A 136 -9.02 18.93 13.25
CA ASP A 136 -8.23 17.93 12.53
C ASP A 136 -7.25 18.56 11.54
N GLY A 137 -6.44 17.75 10.88
CA GLY A 137 -5.43 18.22 9.94
C GLY A 137 -5.93 19.23 8.89
N ARG A 138 -7.23 19.21 8.54
CA ARG A 138 -7.85 20.14 7.59
C ARG A 138 -7.83 21.59 8.09
N ASP A 139 -7.74 21.81 9.41
CA ASP A 139 -7.61 23.13 10.01
C ASP A 139 -6.18 23.71 9.83
N TRP A 140 -5.19 22.84 9.60
CA TRP A 140 -3.83 23.25 9.24
C TRP A 140 -3.64 23.39 7.73
N HIS A 141 -4.16 22.44 6.95
CA HIS A 141 -4.09 22.47 5.48
C HIS A 141 -5.30 21.76 4.87
N PRO A 142 -5.99 22.33 3.86
CA PRO A 142 -7.27 21.77 3.36
C PRO A 142 -7.17 20.34 2.82
N GLN A 143 -5.97 19.95 2.35
CA GLN A 143 -5.70 18.60 1.86
C GLN A 143 -5.01 17.69 2.90
N ALA A 144 -4.79 18.14 4.14
CA ALA A 144 -4.18 17.28 5.14
C ALA A 144 -5.08 16.08 5.50
N CYS A 145 -4.44 15.01 5.97
CA CYS A 145 -5.10 13.84 6.49
C CYS A 145 -5.87 14.22 7.77
N PRO A 146 -7.17 13.89 7.88
CA PRO A 146 -7.95 14.14 9.10
C PRO A 146 -7.40 13.42 10.35
N ALA A 147 -6.53 12.42 10.19
CA ALA A 147 -5.85 11.78 11.31
C ALA A 147 -4.81 12.67 12.01
N LEU A 148 -4.39 13.78 11.39
CA LEU A 148 -3.42 14.70 11.98
C LEU A 148 -4.04 15.56 13.08
N ASP A 149 -3.24 15.82 14.09
CA ASP A 149 -3.41 16.95 14.99
C ASP A 149 -2.97 18.24 14.27
N PRO A 150 -3.83 19.26 14.14
CA PRO A 150 -3.50 20.47 13.37
C PRO A 150 -2.42 21.34 14.03
N GLU A 151 -2.30 21.32 15.35
CA GLU A 151 -1.34 22.16 16.09
C GLU A 151 0.06 21.55 16.05
N THR A 152 0.17 20.26 16.38
CA THR A 152 1.45 19.55 16.51
C THR A 152 1.90 18.88 15.21
N ARG A 153 0.97 18.71 14.26
CA ARG A 153 1.20 18.00 12.98
C ARG A 153 1.63 16.55 13.18
N THR A 154 1.23 15.96 14.30
CA THR A 154 1.47 14.55 14.61
C THR A 154 0.25 13.70 14.25
N CYS A 155 0.47 12.43 13.91
CA CYS A 155 -0.63 11.51 13.59
C CYS A 155 -1.25 10.97 14.88
N ARG A 156 -2.54 11.25 15.09
CA ARG A 156 -3.30 10.80 16.27
C ARG A 156 -3.70 9.33 16.22
N ALA A 157 -3.47 8.67 15.09
CA ALA A 157 -3.66 7.24 14.87
C ALA A 157 -2.34 6.52 14.52
N TYR A 158 -1.23 6.91 15.17
CA TYR A 158 0.13 6.47 14.82
C TYR A 158 0.28 4.95 14.73
N ASP A 159 -0.31 4.21 15.67
CA ASP A 159 -0.26 2.74 15.73
C ASP A 159 -1.20 2.07 14.73
N ALA A 160 -2.29 2.74 14.35
CA ALA A 160 -3.21 2.28 13.32
C ALA A 160 -2.84 2.76 11.90
N ARG A 161 -1.67 3.40 11.73
CA ARG A 161 -1.21 3.86 10.41
C ARG A 161 -1.22 2.71 9.39
N PRO A 162 -1.87 2.89 8.24
CA PRO A 162 -1.82 1.94 7.14
C PRO A 162 -0.38 1.71 6.67
N LEU A 163 -0.13 0.57 6.04
CA LEU A 163 1.19 0.18 5.60
C LEU A 163 1.79 1.17 4.59
N LEU A 164 0.95 1.84 3.78
CA LEU A 164 1.38 2.94 2.91
C LEU A 164 2.13 4.02 3.71
N CYS A 165 1.52 4.50 4.80
CA CYS A 165 2.08 5.52 5.67
C CYS A 165 3.33 5.06 6.42
N ARG A 166 3.51 3.74 6.60
CA ARG A 166 4.69 3.14 7.23
C ARG A 166 5.82 2.87 6.23
N SER A 167 5.51 2.87 4.95
CA SER A 167 6.45 2.54 3.87
C SER A 167 6.93 3.77 3.11
N PHE A 168 6.21 4.90 3.21
CA PHE A 168 6.61 6.15 2.58
C PHE A 168 7.69 6.83 3.41
N LEU A 169 8.82 7.15 2.78
CA LEU A 169 9.97 7.80 3.41
C LEU A 169 10.59 8.77 2.41
N SER A 170 11.23 9.82 2.92
CA SER A 170 12.03 10.73 2.10
C SER A 170 13.33 11.04 2.81
N ARG A 171 14.41 11.21 2.04
CA ARG A 171 15.69 11.75 2.53
C ARG A 171 15.75 13.27 2.48
N ASP A 172 14.71 13.90 1.95
CA ASP A 172 14.64 15.34 1.73
C ASP A 172 13.24 15.84 2.12
N ALA A 173 13.17 16.59 3.22
CA ALA A 173 11.93 17.18 3.71
C ALA A 173 11.45 18.33 2.83
N ASP A 174 12.36 19.08 2.21
CA ASP A 174 12.03 20.16 1.28
C ASP A 174 11.46 19.60 -0.02
N ALA A 175 12.00 18.50 -0.52
CA ALA A 175 11.39 17.78 -1.64
C ALA A 175 9.95 17.34 -1.33
N CYS A 176 9.72 16.83 -0.11
CA CYS A 176 8.36 16.50 0.33
C CYS A 176 7.45 17.72 0.38
N ARG A 177 7.94 18.86 0.87
CA ARG A 177 7.18 20.12 0.90
C ARG A 177 6.82 20.58 -0.50
N VAL A 178 7.79 20.61 -1.43
CA VAL A 178 7.57 20.97 -2.83
C VAL A 178 6.53 20.06 -3.48
N ASN A 179 6.62 18.74 -3.27
CA ASN A 179 5.63 17.80 -3.79
C ASN A 179 4.23 18.05 -3.22
N ALA A 180 4.13 18.29 -1.90
CA ALA A 180 2.86 18.58 -1.23
C ALA A 180 2.21 19.90 -1.66
N GLU A 181 3.00 20.85 -2.17
CA GLU A 181 2.53 22.11 -2.75
C GLU A 181 2.17 21.97 -4.25
N GLY A 182 2.20 20.75 -4.80
CA GLY A 182 1.88 20.45 -6.20
C GLY A 182 3.08 20.55 -7.15
N GLY A 183 4.30 20.74 -6.62
CA GLY A 183 5.54 20.68 -7.38
C GLY A 183 5.99 19.25 -7.68
N ALA A 184 7.16 19.13 -8.30
CA ALA A 184 7.79 17.84 -8.59
C ALA A 184 9.27 17.87 -8.17
N ALA A 185 9.57 17.19 -7.06
CA ALA A 185 10.91 17.05 -6.51
C ALA A 185 11.22 15.57 -6.24
N GLU A 186 12.47 15.19 -6.53
CA GLU A 186 12.99 13.86 -6.19
C GLU A 186 13.33 13.78 -4.69
N GLY A 187 13.29 12.58 -4.11
CA GLY A 187 13.74 12.36 -2.72
C GLY A 187 12.79 11.49 -1.90
N ALA A 188 11.50 11.51 -2.25
CA ALA A 188 10.50 10.61 -1.72
C ALA A 188 10.58 9.22 -2.35
N GLY A 189 10.34 8.20 -1.54
CA GLY A 189 10.38 6.80 -1.94
C GLY A 189 9.41 5.95 -1.12
N LEU A 190 9.22 4.72 -1.58
CA LEU A 190 8.37 3.74 -0.95
C LEU A 190 9.13 2.44 -0.72
N LEU A 191 9.12 1.95 0.51
CA LEU A 191 9.70 0.66 0.84
C LEU A 191 8.99 -0.47 0.10
N GLY A 192 9.75 -1.47 -0.33
CA GLY A 192 9.25 -2.60 -1.13
C GLY A 192 8.11 -3.38 -0.47
N ALA A 193 8.01 -3.35 0.86
CA ALA A 193 6.93 -3.97 1.62
C ALA A 193 5.54 -3.52 1.15
N HIS A 194 5.36 -2.25 0.75
CA HIS A 194 4.06 -1.80 0.24
C HIS A 194 3.72 -2.40 -1.13
N LEU A 195 4.72 -2.59 -2.00
CA LEU A 195 4.51 -3.27 -3.29
C LEU A 195 4.12 -4.73 -3.10
N ASP A 196 4.74 -5.41 -2.13
CA ASP A 196 4.39 -6.77 -1.74
C ASP A 196 2.97 -6.85 -1.17
N TYR A 197 2.60 -5.91 -0.30
CA TYR A 197 1.24 -5.77 0.24
C TYR A 197 0.17 -5.66 -0.85
N LEU A 198 0.36 -4.75 -1.82
CA LEU A 198 -0.59 -4.59 -2.93
C LEU A 198 -0.67 -5.87 -3.78
N ALA A 199 0.46 -6.54 -3.99
CA ALA A 199 0.50 -7.79 -4.77
C ALA A 199 -0.20 -8.96 -4.03
N ILE A 200 -0.02 -9.09 -2.71
CA ILE A 200 -0.71 -10.10 -1.89
C ILE A 200 -2.21 -9.85 -1.87
N HIS A 201 -2.64 -8.60 -1.69
CA HIS A 201 -4.07 -8.26 -1.69
C HIS A 201 -4.72 -8.51 -3.05
N ALA A 202 -4.04 -8.14 -4.14
CA ALA A 202 -4.50 -8.42 -5.49
C ALA A 202 -4.56 -9.93 -5.78
N LEU A 203 -3.56 -10.72 -5.37
CA LEU A 203 -3.63 -12.19 -5.48
C LEU A 203 -4.76 -12.78 -4.65
N SER A 204 -5.04 -12.23 -3.47
CA SER A 204 -6.17 -12.63 -2.64
C SER A 204 -7.49 -12.38 -3.37
N ARG A 205 -7.66 -11.21 -4.00
CA ARG A 205 -8.82 -10.91 -4.86
C ARG A 205 -8.99 -11.93 -5.98
N GLU A 206 -7.93 -12.21 -6.75
CA GLU A 206 -8.01 -13.15 -7.88
C GLU A 206 -8.28 -14.60 -7.41
N THR A 207 -7.69 -15.00 -6.28
CA THR A 207 -7.88 -16.34 -5.70
C THR A 207 -9.31 -16.52 -5.19
N LEU A 208 -9.94 -15.46 -4.68
CA LEU A 208 -11.27 -15.48 -4.08
C LEU A 208 -12.43 -15.16 -5.04
N VAL A 209 -12.17 -14.99 -6.33
CA VAL A 209 -13.22 -14.76 -7.34
C VAL A 209 -14.32 -15.83 -7.24
N GLY A 210 -15.57 -15.40 -7.15
CA GLY A 210 -16.73 -16.30 -7.00
C GLY A 210 -16.95 -16.85 -5.59
N LEU A 211 -16.10 -16.50 -4.61
CA LEU A 211 -16.30 -16.80 -3.19
C LEU A 211 -16.79 -15.58 -2.41
N VAL A 212 -16.04 -14.47 -2.51
CA VAL A 212 -16.31 -13.23 -1.76
C VAL A 212 -15.70 -12.05 -2.48
N LYS A 213 -16.31 -10.87 -2.33
CA LYS A 213 -15.78 -9.62 -2.87
C LYS A 213 -14.62 -9.13 -2.00
N VAL A 214 -13.47 -8.90 -2.61
CA VAL A 214 -12.30 -8.26 -1.99
C VAL A 214 -12.27 -6.80 -2.44
N SER A 215 -12.33 -5.88 -1.47
CA SER A 215 -12.41 -4.43 -1.75
C SER A 215 -11.16 -3.70 -1.26
N THR A 216 -11.01 -2.46 -1.73
CA THR A 216 -10.08 -1.48 -1.17
C THR A 216 -10.84 -0.20 -0.85
N PHE A 217 -10.24 0.65 -0.03
CA PHE A 217 -10.88 1.85 0.50
C PHE A 217 -9.94 3.06 0.40
N ALA A 218 -10.53 4.24 0.25
CA ALA A 218 -9.86 5.53 0.27
C ALA A 218 -9.47 5.88 1.71
N LEU A 219 -8.17 6.05 1.96
CA LEU A 219 -7.65 6.43 3.28
C LEU A 219 -8.24 7.75 3.75
N ARG A 220 -8.28 8.76 2.86
CA ARG A 220 -8.81 10.10 3.17
C ARG A 220 -10.25 10.02 3.67
N GLU A 221 -11.10 9.28 2.97
CA GLU A 221 -12.52 9.18 3.28
C GLU A 221 -12.77 8.42 4.59
N ILE A 222 -12.01 7.34 4.86
CA ILE A 222 -12.09 6.65 6.16
C ILE A 222 -11.70 7.60 7.29
N ALA A 223 -10.58 8.31 7.16
CA ALA A 223 -10.13 9.23 8.20
C ALA A 223 -11.16 10.36 8.44
N ALA A 224 -11.66 10.97 7.37
CA ALA A 224 -12.67 12.04 7.43
C ALA A 224 -13.96 11.56 8.10
N ALA A 225 -14.55 10.46 7.61
CA ALA A 225 -15.79 9.92 8.15
C ALA A 225 -15.66 9.54 9.64
N SER A 226 -14.47 9.11 10.08
CA SER A 226 -14.22 8.74 11.47
C SER A 226 -14.27 9.96 12.40
N VAL A 227 -13.58 11.05 12.06
CA VAL A 227 -13.57 12.29 12.87
C VAL A 227 -14.87 13.09 12.71
N GLU A 228 -15.64 12.84 11.65
CA GLU A 228 -17.01 13.35 11.48
C GLU A 228 -18.05 12.55 12.31
N GLY A 229 -17.63 11.49 13.01
CA GLY A 229 -18.50 10.69 13.87
C GLY A 229 -19.37 9.66 13.13
N ALA A 230 -19.07 9.35 11.87
CA ALA A 230 -19.81 8.31 11.15
C ALA A 230 -19.51 6.91 11.71
N SER A 231 -20.50 6.01 11.62
CA SER A 231 -20.30 4.60 11.96
C SER A 231 -19.25 3.95 11.05
N CYS A 232 -18.60 2.89 11.53
CA CYS A 232 -17.60 2.16 10.72
C CYS A 232 -18.20 1.64 9.40
N ASP A 233 -19.43 1.14 9.42
CA ASP A 233 -20.07 0.60 8.21
C ASP A 233 -20.41 1.71 7.21
N THR A 234 -20.86 2.88 7.70
CA THR A 234 -21.08 4.07 6.86
C THR A 234 -19.77 4.55 6.24
N ALA A 235 -18.69 4.63 7.03
CA ALA A 235 -17.36 5.03 6.55
C ALA A 235 -16.84 4.07 5.47
N LEU A 236 -16.95 2.75 5.69
CA LEU A 236 -16.56 1.73 4.71
C LEU A 236 -17.41 1.80 3.44
N ALA A 237 -18.70 2.11 3.53
CA ALA A 237 -19.56 2.26 2.37
C ALA A 237 -19.13 3.46 1.51
N ARG A 238 -18.88 4.62 2.13
CA ARG A 238 -18.45 5.86 1.46
C ARG A 238 -17.06 5.73 0.82
N ALA A 239 -16.12 5.12 1.54
CA ALA A 239 -14.72 5.03 1.12
C ALA A 239 -14.44 3.92 0.09
N ARG A 240 -15.41 3.07 -0.23
CA ARG A 240 -15.16 1.88 -1.05
C ARG A 240 -14.80 2.26 -2.49
N HIS A 241 -13.65 1.78 -2.96
CA HIS A 241 -13.25 1.98 -4.34
C HIS A 241 -14.04 1.13 -5.34
N THR A 242 -14.04 1.60 -6.59
CA THR A 242 -14.36 0.75 -7.73
C THR A 242 -13.27 -0.34 -7.88
N PRO A 243 -13.60 -1.52 -8.46
CA PRO A 243 -12.64 -2.65 -8.52
C PRO A 243 -11.30 -2.33 -9.21
N ARG A 244 -11.28 -1.35 -10.12
CA ARG A 244 -10.11 -0.99 -10.93
C ARG A 244 -9.01 -0.29 -10.14
N VAL A 245 -9.35 0.41 -9.04
CA VAL A 245 -8.41 1.24 -8.28
C VAL A 245 -7.22 0.44 -7.74
N LEU A 246 -7.43 -0.80 -7.28
CA LEU A 246 -6.32 -1.66 -6.82
C LEU A 246 -5.31 -1.95 -7.93
N ASP A 247 -5.78 -2.22 -9.16
CA ASP A 247 -4.91 -2.52 -10.28
C ASP A 247 -4.17 -1.27 -10.79
N ASP A 248 -4.86 -0.13 -10.82
CA ASP A 248 -4.26 1.15 -11.18
C ASP A 248 -3.22 1.58 -10.15
N THR A 249 -3.53 1.48 -8.85
CA THR A 249 -2.58 1.74 -7.75
C THR A 249 -1.35 0.85 -7.90
N ARG A 250 -1.52 -0.47 -7.99
CA ARG A 250 -0.39 -1.41 -8.10
C ARG A 250 0.51 -1.11 -9.30
N ARG A 251 -0.07 -0.79 -10.46
CA ARG A 251 0.71 -0.40 -11.65
C ARG A 251 1.41 0.95 -11.46
N GLY A 252 0.70 1.94 -10.92
CA GLY A 252 1.23 3.27 -10.64
C GLY A 252 2.43 3.21 -9.69
N THR A 253 2.26 2.56 -8.54
CA THR A 253 3.30 2.42 -7.52
C THR A 253 4.51 1.64 -8.04
N ALA A 254 4.29 0.55 -8.80
CA ALA A 254 5.40 -0.20 -9.39
C ALA A 254 6.21 0.64 -10.39
N ARG A 255 5.54 1.44 -11.22
CA ARG A 255 6.22 2.36 -12.16
C ARG A 255 7.03 3.42 -11.43
N ALA A 256 6.45 4.03 -10.39
CA ALA A 256 7.14 5.02 -9.56
C ALA A 256 8.40 4.43 -8.90
N ALA A 257 8.29 3.23 -8.32
CA ALA A 257 9.43 2.55 -7.70
C ALA A 257 10.54 2.19 -8.72
N SER A 258 10.16 1.73 -9.92
CA SER A 258 11.13 1.45 -10.99
C SER A 258 11.83 2.71 -11.50
N ALA A 259 11.13 3.85 -11.58
CA ALA A 259 11.72 5.13 -11.96
C ALA A 259 12.75 5.60 -10.93
N ALA A 260 12.42 5.49 -9.63
CA ALA A 260 13.31 5.87 -8.53
C ALA A 260 14.58 5.00 -8.42
N SER A 261 14.55 3.77 -8.93
CA SER A 261 15.67 2.81 -8.84
C SER A 261 16.66 2.91 -10.01
N ARG A 262 16.40 3.73 -11.03
CA ARG A 262 17.31 3.85 -12.18
C ARG A 262 18.54 4.66 -11.79
N PRO A 263 19.77 4.14 -12.02
CA PRO A 263 20.98 4.93 -11.77
C PRO A 263 20.92 6.18 -12.63
N ARG A 264 21.20 7.34 -12.01
CA ARG A 264 21.35 8.60 -12.73
C ARG A 264 22.33 8.37 -13.87
N ARG A 265 21.90 8.54 -15.12
CA ARG A 265 22.87 8.78 -16.19
C ARG A 265 23.58 10.05 -15.78
N ALA A 266 24.86 9.94 -15.40
CA ALA A 266 25.70 11.10 -15.20
C ALA A 266 25.56 11.98 -16.44
N GLY A 267 24.94 13.15 -16.27
CA GLY A 267 24.71 14.09 -17.35
C GLY A 267 26.05 14.50 -17.94
N ARG A 268 26.23 14.20 -19.23
CA ARG A 268 27.13 14.95 -20.11
C ARG A 268 26.52 16.33 -20.31
N ASP A 269 26.65 17.21 -19.33
CA ASP A 269 26.31 18.63 -19.49
C ASP A 269 27.30 19.46 -18.67
N ALA A 270 28.55 19.48 -19.12
CA ALA A 270 29.58 20.42 -18.69
C ALA A 270 30.64 20.56 -19.79
N ALA A 271 30.26 21.05 -20.97
CA ALA A 271 31.19 21.63 -21.95
C ALA A 271 30.41 22.37 -23.05
N SER A 272 29.88 23.54 -22.72
CA SER A 272 29.54 24.57 -23.70
C SER A 272 29.74 25.92 -23.02
N GLY A 273 31.01 26.22 -22.73
CA GLY A 273 31.39 27.58 -22.35
C GLY A 273 31.17 28.52 -23.54
N PRO A 274 30.66 29.74 -23.33
CA PRO A 274 30.63 30.74 -24.37
C PRO A 274 32.02 31.41 -24.43
N GLU A 275 32.89 30.98 -25.34
CA GLU A 275 34.02 31.82 -25.75
C GLU A 275 33.51 32.87 -26.74
N GLY A 276 33.07 33.99 -26.19
CA GLY A 276 32.83 35.23 -26.89
C GLY A 276 33.47 36.35 -26.10
N GLU A 277 34.78 36.57 -26.28
CA GLU A 277 35.45 37.76 -25.79
C GLU A 277 36.18 38.45 -26.95
N ASN A 278 35.51 39.48 -27.47
CA ASN A 278 36.10 40.57 -28.24
C ASN A 278 37.07 41.35 -27.35
N ARG A 279 38.28 41.66 -27.85
CA ARG A 279 39.00 42.91 -27.58
C ARG A 279 40.19 43.07 -28.56
N ASN A 280 40.07 44.13 -29.38
CA ASN A 280 41.08 44.88 -30.16
C ASN A 280 42.08 44.15 -31.07
#